data_AF-A0A2P9H519-F1
#
_entry.id   AF-A0A2P9H519-F1
#
_cell.length_a   1.000
_cell.length_b   1.000
_cell.length_c   1.000
_cell.angle_alpha   90.00
_cell.angle_beta   90.00
_cell.angle_gamma   90.00
#
_symmetry.space_group_name_H-M   'P 1'
#
loop_
_entity.id
_entity.type
_entity.pdbx_description
1 polymer ?
#
loop_
_entity_poly.entity_id
_entity_poly.type
_entity_poly.pdbx_seq_one_letter_code
_entity_poly.pdbx_strand_id
1 'polypeptide(L)'
;MAVANLSSIWTVCYTQPSRYNWMLQYYLRAEGLALSWVGTGRLIFSLNYTDTEFNAVADRFVAAARAMQNDGWWWNNPAQTNKSIKRAVLKEMIAHRLFPARA
;
A
#
# COMPACT_ATOMS: atom_id res chain seq x y z
N MET A 1 32.13 12.89 8.04
CA MET A 1 30.87 12.27 7.60
C MET A 1 30.00 12.09 8.83
N ALA A 2 28.81 12.70 8.85
CA ALA A 2 27.84 12.52 9.93
C ALA A 2 26.57 11.90 9.37
N VAL A 3 26.09 10.84 10.02
CA VAL A 3 24.81 10.19 9.75
C VAL A 3 23.82 10.73 10.78
N ALA A 4 22.67 11.22 10.32
CA ALA A 4 21.60 11.75 11.15
C ALA A 4 20.43 10.75 11.26
N ASN A 5 19.72 10.83 12.39
CA ASN A 5 18.68 9.89 12.78
C ASN A 5 17.44 9.95 11.85
N LEU A 6 16.99 8.80 11.34
CA LEU A 6 15.73 8.65 10.60
C LEU A 6 14.60 8.47 11.63
N SER A 7 13.87 9.53 11.88
CA SER A 7 12.73 9.52 12.79
C SER A 7 11.62 8.64 12.22
N SER A 8 11.19 7.65 13.00
CA SER A 8 9.91 6.94 12.87
C SER A 8 9.57 6.39 11.48
N ILE A 9 10.10 5.20 11.14
CA ILE A 9 9.62 4.40 10.02
C ILE A 9 8.33 3.68 10.44
N TRP A 10 7.20 4.00 9.83
CA TRP A 10 5.96 3.26 10.04
C TRP A 10 5.86 2.14 9.03
N THR A 11 5.50 0.94 9.47
CA THR A 11 5.25 -0.20 8.60
C THR A 11 3.76 -0.45 8.49
N VAL A 12 3.22 -0.39 7.27
CA VAL A 12 1.82 -0.69 6.99
C VAL A 12 1.63 -2.22 7.00
N CYS A 13 0.96 -2.72 8.03
CA CYS A 13 0.60 -4.12 8.15
C CYS A 13 -0.76 -4.38 7.50
N TYR A 14 -0.76 -4.93 6.29
CA TYR A 14 -1.98 -5.34 5.61
C TYR A 14 -2.56 -6.59 6.26
N THR A 15 -3.77 -6.49 6.80
CA THR A 15 -4.50 -7.62 7.40
C THR A 15 -5.09 -8.56 6.34
N GLN A 16 -5.22 -8.09 5.10
CA GLN A 16 -5.73 -8.86 3.98
C GLN A 16 -4.72 -8.89 2.82
N PRO A 17 -4.53 -10.04 2.16
CA PRO A 17 -3.69 -10.11 0.97
C PRO A 17 -4.36 -9.32 -0.16
N SER A 18 -3.66 -8.43 -0.88
CA SER A 18 -4.22 -7.81 -2.08
C SER A 18 -3.12 -7.47 -3.09
N ARG A 19 -3.43 -7.63 -4.38
CA ARG A 19 -2.56 -7.19 -5.49
C ARG A 19 -2.55 -5.67 -5.65
N TYR A 20 -3.53 -4.99 -5.08
CA TYR A 20 -3.76 -3.55 -5.23
C TYR A 20 -3.26 -2.74 -4.04
N ASN A 21 -2.46 -3.33 -3.13
CA ASN A 21 -1.88 -2.61 -1.99
C ASN A 21 -1.10 -1.34 -2.38
N TRP A 22 -0.52 -1.30 -3.59
CA TRP A 22 0.13 -0.10 -4.11
C TRP A 22 -0.84 1.08 -4.32
N MET A 23 -2.13 0.79 -4.54
CA MET A 23 -3.14 1.81 -4.81
C MET A 23 -3.48 2.65 -3.58
N LEU A 24 -3.24 2.13 -2.38
CA LEU A 24 -3.41 2.86 -1.13
C LEU A 24 -2.63 4.19 -1.11
N GLN A 25 -1.50 4.27 -1.82
CA GLN A 25 -0.73 5.51 -1.98
C GLN A 25 -1.56 6.66 -2.58
N TYR A 26 -2.45 6.36 -3.54
CA TYR A 26 -3.28 7.36 -4.18
C TYR A 26 -4.40 7.85 -3.25
N TYR A 27 -5.00 6.93 -2.48
CA TYR A 27 -5.99 7.29 -1.47
C TYR A 27 -5.40 8.12 -0.34
N LEU A 28 -4.19 7.78 0.13
CA LEU A 28 -3.49 8.58 1.13
C LEU A 28 -3.18 9.98 0.63
N ARG A 29 -2.77 10.10 -0.65
CA ARG A 29 -2.57 11.41 -1.27
C ARG A 29 -3.87 12.20 -1.40
N ALA A 30 -4.99 11.54 -1.67
CA ALA A 30 -6.32 12.16 -1.71
C ALA A 30 -6.74 12.69 -0.32
N GLU A 31 -6.41 11.98 0.75
CA GLU A 31 -6.59 12.42 2.15
C GLU A 31 -5.54 13.44 2.62
N GLY A 32 -4.73 13.99 1.71
CA GLY A 32 -3.74 15.03 2.00
C GLY A 32 -2.50 14.54 2.74
N LEU A 33 -2.23 13.23 2.75
CA LEU A 33 -1.02 12.65 3.31
C LEU A 33 0.05 12.53 2.22
N ALA A 34 0.87 13.58 2.08
CA ALA A 34 2.05 13.59 1.21
C ALA A 34 3.27 12.91 1.88
N LEU A 35 3.09 11.66 2.32
CA LEU A 35 4.14 10.91 3.00
C LEU A 35 5.12 10.31 1.99
N SER A 36 6.41 10.32 2.33
CA SER A 36 7.45 9.64 1.55
C SER A 36 7.22 8.13 1.66
N TRP A 37 6.53 7.57 0.68
CA TRP A 37 6.22 6.15 0.61
C TRP A 37 7.41 5.37 0.04
N VAL A 38 8.05 4.56 0.88
CA VAL A 38 9.21 3.75 0.49
C VAL A 38 8.83 2.26 0.48
N GLY A 39 8.88 1.62 -0.69
CA GLY A 39 8.65 0.18 -0.83
C GLY A 39 7.23 -0.29 -0.48
N THR A 40 7.11 -1.41 0.25
CA THR A 40 5.83 -2.10 0.55
C THR A 40 5.05 -1.49 1.72
N GLY A 41 5.05 -0.15 1.85
CA GLY A 41 4.34 0.54 2.94
C GLY A 41 5.23 0.94 4.10
N ARG A 42 6.43 1.45 3.83
CA ARG A 42 7.19 2.20 4.83
C ARG A 42 6.94 3.69 4.63
N LEU A 43 6.55 4.37 5.70
CA LEU A 43 6.36 5.82 5.73
C LEU A 43 7.43 6.42 6.63
N ILE A 44 8.12 7.45 6.13
CA ILE A 44 9.14 8.16 6.90
C ILE A 44 8.52 9.44 7.45
N PHE A 45 8.54 9.60 8.78
CA PHE A 45 8.08 10.80 9.47
C PHE A 45 9.25 11.66 9.96
N SER A 46 8.99 12.92 10.32
CA SER A 46 9.98 13.77 10.98
C SER A 46 9.80 13.70 12.51
N LEU A 47 10.89 13.80 13.28
CA LEU A 47 10.96 13.53 14.74
C LEU A 47 10.06 14.42 15.62
N ASN A 48 9.39 15.42 15.05
CA ASN A 48 8.56 16.41 15.77
C ASN A 48 7.05 16.12 15.66
N TYR A 49 6.65 14.85 15.61
CA TYR A 49 5.23 14.49 15.64
C TYR A 49 4.73 14.44 17.09
N THR A 50 3.79 15.32 17.43
CA THR A 50 3.01 15.24 18.66
C THR A 50 1.96 14.13 18.56
N ASP A 51 1.48 13.61 19.70
CA ASP A 51 0.44 12.56 19.74
C ASP A 51 -0.86 12.99 19.02
N THR A 52 -1.14 14.30 19.00
CA THR A 52 -2.29 14.87 18.28
C THR A 52 -2.11 14.78 16.77
N GLU A 53 -0.92 15.08 16.26
CA GLU A 53 -0.60 14.94 14.83
C GLU A 53 -0.58 13.45 14.42
N PHE A 54 -0.13 12.57 15.33
CA PHE A 54 -0.22 11.13 15.13
C PHE A 54 -1.66 10.68 14.91
N ASN A 55 -2.59 11.06 15.79
CA ASN A 55 -3.99 10.68 15.69
C ASN A 55 -4.62 11.24 14.40
N ALA A 56 -4.33 12.49 14.04
CA ALA A 56 -4.85 13.09 12.81
C ALA A 56 -4.38 12.34 11.55
N VAL A 57 -3.13 11.86 11.53
CA VAL A 57 -2.62 11.05 10.42
C VAL A 57 -3.21 9.64 10.44
N ALA A 58 -3.36 9.02 11.60
CA ALA A 58 -3.99 7.71 11.74
C ALA A 58 -5.45 7.74 11.25
N ASP A 59 -6.22 8.76 11.60
CA ASP A 59 -7.61 8.94 11.17
C ASP A 59 -7.71 9.08 9.64
N ARG A 60 -6.85 9.91 9.04
CA ARG A 60 -6.76 10.05 7.57
C ARG A 60 -6.32 8.75 6.89
N PHE A 61 -5.43 7.99 7.52
CA PHE A 61 -5.00 6.70 7.00
C PHE A 61 -6.16 5.69 6.98
N VAL A 62 -6.94 5.65 8.05
CA VAL A 62 -8.14 4.81 8.14
C VAL A 62 -9.22 5.27 7.15
N ALA A 63 -9.37 6.58 6.93
CA ALA A 63 -10.28 7.13 5.92
C ALA A 63 -9.88 6.68 4.51
N ALA A 64 -8.59 6.82 4.14
CA ALA A 64 -8.05 6.35 2.87
C ALA A 64 -8.27 4.84 2.67
N ALA A 65 -8.00 4.05 3.71
CA ALA A 65 -8.23 2.61 3.71
C ALA A 65 -9.70 2.25 3.48
N ARG A 66 -10.62 2.96 4.14
CA ARG A 66 -12.07 2.74 3.99
C ARG A 66 -12.57 3.16 2.62
N ALA A 67 -12.08 4.27 2.07
CA ALA A 67 -12.40 4.69 0.70
C ALA A 67 -11.96 3.62 -0.31
N MET A 68 -10.72 3.13 -0.19
CA MET A 68 -10.20 2.06 -1.02
C MET A 68 -11.00 0.74 -0.89
N GLN A 69 -11.47 0.43 0.32
CA GLN A 69 -12.34 -0.72 0.56
C GLN A 69 -13.71 -0.56 -0.12
N ASN A 70 -14.34 0.60 0.03
CA ASN A 70 -15.66 0.91 -0.53
C ASN A 70 -15.64 0.89 -2.06
N ASP A 71 -14.53 1.33 -2.66
CA ASP A 71 -14.31 1.25 -4.11
C ASP A 71 -14.00 -0.18 -4.59
N GLY A 72 -13.94 -1.15 -3.68
CA GLY A 72 -13.83 -2.58 -4.01
C GLY A 72 -12.41 -3.09 -4.27
N TRP A 73 -11.37 -2.28 -4.04
CA TRP A 73 -9.98 -2.69 -4.30
C TRP A 73 -9.44 -3.76 -3.35
N TRP A 74 -10.06 -3.92 -2.19
CA TRP A 74 -9.79 -4.99 -1.23
C TRP A 74 -10.79 -6.14 -1.30
N TRP A 75 -11.69 -6.15 -2.29
CA TRP A 75 -12.54 -7.30 -2.52
C TRP A 75 -11.69 -8.52 -2.91
N ASN A 76 -11.83 -9.61 -2.15
CA ASN A 76 -11.14 -10.86 -2.43
C ASN A 76 -12.07 -12.05 -2.21
N ASN A 77 -11.95 -13.03 -3.11
CA ASN A 77 -12.48 -14.37 -2.88
C ASN A 77 -11.79 -14.95 -1.62
N PRO A 78 -12.52 -15.58 -0.68
CA PRO A 78 -11.92 -16.20 0.51
C PRO A 78 -10.81 -17.23 0.20
N ALA A 79 -10.73 -17.77 -1.02
CA ALA A 79 -9.66 -18.66 -1.46
C ALA A 79 -8.34 -17.95 -1.86
N GLN A 80 -8.31 -16.61 -1.93
CA GLN A 80 -7.15 -15.86 -2.41
C GLN A 80 -6.10 -15.65 -1.31
N THR A 81 -4.96 -16.33 -1.45
CA THR A 81 -3.77 -16.14 -0.60
C THR A 81 -2.69 -15.37 -1.35
N ASN A 82 -1.74 -14.76 -0.64
CA ASN A 82 -0.55 -14.14 -1.25
C ASN A 82 0.19 -15.06 -2.25
N LYS A 83 0.20 -16.37 -1.98
CA LYS A 83 0.77 -17.39 -2.86
C LYS A 83 -0.03 -17.54 -4.16
N SER A 84 -1.36 -17.55 -4.07
CA SER A 84 -2.23 -17.64 -5.24
C SER A 84 -2.12 -16.40 -6.14
N ILE A 85 -2.03 -15.21 -5.54
CA ILE A 85 -1.87 -13.94 -6.27
C ILE A 85 -0.56 -13.93 -7.05
N LYS A 86 0.58 -14.27 -6.41
CA LYS A 86 1.88 -14.34 -7.10
C LYS A 86 1.87 -15.34 -8.26
N ARG A 87 1.21 -16.49 -8.09
CA ARG A 87 1.08 -17.51 -9.15
C ARG A 87 0.22 -17.03 -10.31
N ALA A 88 -0.88 -16.33 -10.04
CA ALA A 88 -1.73 -15.76 -11.08
C ALA A 88 -0.97 -14.72 -11.92
N VAL A 89 -0.30 -13.78 -11.26
CA VAL A 89 0.51 -12.75 -11.92
C VAL A 89 1.64 -13.39 -12.75
N LEU A 90 2.34 -14.40 -12.22
CA LEU A 90 3.38 -15.11 -12.98
C LEU A 90 2.80 -15.81 -14.21
N LYS A 91 1.64 -16.47 -14.07
CA LYS A 91 0.94 -17.11 -15.21
C LYS A 91 0.53 -16.08 -16.25
N GLU A 92 0.00 -14.92 -15.84
CA GLU A 92 -0.37 -13.82 -16.75
C GLU A 92 0.84 -13.33 -17.56
N MET A 93 1.99 -13.11 -16.90
CA MET A 93 3.22 -12.71 -17.60
C MET A 93 3.71 -13.78 -18.60
N ILE A 94 3.65 -15.06 -18.21
CA ILE A 94 4.05 -16.18 -19.08
C ILE A 94 3.09 -16.28 -20.27
N ALA A 95 1.78 -16.14 -20.05
CA ALA A 95 0.78 -16.16 -21.11
C ALA A 95 1.00 -15.02 -22.11
N HIS A 96 1.24 -13.79 -21.63
CA HIS A 96 1.57 -12.65 -22.51
C HIS A 96 2.87 -12.85 -23.29
N ARG A 97 3.84 -13.57 -22.73
CA ARG A 97 5.12 -13.85 -23.39
C ARG A 97 5.03 -14.98 -24.42
N LEU A 98 4.23 -16.01 -24.15
CA LEU A 98 4.08 -17.19 -25.03
C LEU A 98 3.00 -17.01 -26.11
N PHE A 99 1.97 -16.22 -25.80
CA PHE A 99 0.91 -15.85 -26.72
C PHE A 99 0.79 -14.32 -26.75
N PRO A 100 1.77 -13.61 -27.36
CA PRO A 100 1.57 -12.21 -27.65
C PRO A 100 0.32 -12.11 -28.53
N ALA A 101 -0.70 -11.38 -28.07
CA ALA A 101 -1.86 -11.10 -28.89
C ALA A 101 -1.35 -10.49 -30.20
N ARG A 102 -1.54 -11.23 -31.30
CA ARG A 102 -1.23 -10.73 -32.64
C ARG A 102 -2.08 -9.47 -32.85
N ALA A 103 -1.41 -8.32 -32.88
CA ALA A 103 -1.95 -7.09 -33.45
C ALA A 103 -2.10 -7.25 -34.97
#